data_AF-A0A7D9KXI4-F1
#
_entry.id   AF-A0A7D9KXI4-F1
#
_cell.length_a   1.000
_cell.length_b   1.000
_cell.length_c   1.000
_cell.angle_alpha   90.00
_cell.angle_beta   90.00
_cell.angle_gamma   90.00
#
_symmetry.space_group_name_H-M   'P 1'
#
loop_
_entity.id
_entity.type
_entity.pdbx_description
1 polymer ?
#
loop_
_entity_poly.entity_id
_entity_poly.type
_entity_poly.pdbx_seq_one_letter_code
_entity_poly.pdbx_strand_id
1 'polypeptide(L)'
;MANRISKLEEDQENINLYSRRDCLEFHGVPETPEENTDELLKQIGDLMAVEVKTSDISTSHRLPRSIRDKLYESKGKLKNRSSSDHGFA
;
A
#
# COMPACT_ATOMS: atom_id res chain seq x y z
N MET A 1 -0.24 20.98 27.18
CA MET A 1 0.69 20.71 26.05
C MET A 1 0.34 19.43 25.31
N ALA A 2 -0.07 18.34 25.98
CA ALA A 2 -0.46 17.08 25.33
C ALA A 2 -1.57 17.20 24.26
N ASN A 3 -2.64 17.97 24.53
CA ASN A 3 -3.77 18.11 23.59
C ASN A 3 -3.38 18.72 22.23
N ARG A 4 -2.40 19.63 22.23
CA ARG A 4 -1.92 20.31 21.01
C ARG A 4 -1.04 19.40 20.16
N ILE A 5 -0.30 18.48 20.80
CA ILE A 5 0.51 17.46 20.11
C ILE A 5 -0.43 16.43 19.46
N SER A 6 -1.40 15.90 20.20
CA SER A 6 -2.36 14.94 19.66
C SER A 6 -3.19 15.51 18.50
N LYS A 7 -3.58 16.79 18.58
CA LYS A 7 -4.25 17.49 17.48
C LYS A 7 -3.39 17.57 16.22
N LEU A 8 -2.10 17.90 16.39
CA LEU A 8 -1.16 17.97 15.26
C LEU A 8 -0.87 16.60 14.66
N GLU A 9 -0.82 15.54 15.48
CA GLU A 9 -0.68 14.16 15.00
C GLU A 9 -1.89 13.73 14.17
N GLU A 10 -3.11 13.99 14.64
CA GLU A 10 -4.34 13.73 13.88
C GLU A 10 -4.39 14.51 12.57
N ASP A 11 -4.04 15.79 12.57
CA ASP A 11 -4.02 16.61 11.36
C ASP A 11 -2.98 16.07 10.35
N GLN A 12 -1.81 15.65 10.82
CA GLN A 12 -0.77 15.05 9.98
C GLN A 12 -1.20 13.70 9.41
N GLU A 13 -1.85 12.85 10.20
CA GLU A 13 -2.42 11.59 9.71
C GLU A 13 -3.50 11.85 8.65
N ASN A 14 -4.40 12.80 8.89
CA ASN A 14 -5.43 13.17 7.93
C ASN A 14 -4.81 13.65 6.60
N ILE A 15 -3.78 14.49 6.63
CA ILE A 15 -3.08 14.94 5.43
C ILE A 15 -2.39 13.75 4.72
N ASN A 16 -1.75 12.86 5.48
CA ASN A 16 -1.08 11.68 4.94
C ASN A 16 -2.07 10.70 4.28
N LEU A 17 -3.30 10.58 4.79
CA LEU A 17 -4.36 9.77 4.19
C LEU A 17 -4.71 10.24 2.78
N TYR A 18 -4.79 11.56 2.56
CA TYR A 18 -5.06 12.11 1.22
C TYR A 18 -3.85 12.02 0.30
N SER A 19 -2.64 12.11 0.85
CA SER A 19 -1.39 11.95 0.08
C SER A 19 -1.21 10.54 -0.50
N ARG A 20 -1.73 9.50 0.19
CA ARG A 20 -1.61 8.10 -0.26
C ARG A 20 -2.69 7.64 -1.22
N ARG A 21 -3.67 8.49 -1.53
CA ARG A 21 -4.82 8.13 -2.37
C ARG A 21 -4.41 7.64 -3.75
N ASP A 22 -3.35 8.23 -4.30
CA ASP A 22 -2.85 7.92 -5.64
C ASP A 22 -1.64 6.97 -5.60
N CYS A 23 -1.25 6.47 -4.40
CA CYS A 23 -0.18 5.49 -4.26
C CYS A 23 -0.73 4.07 -4.42
N LEU A 24 -0.13 3.28 -5.31
CA LEU A 24 -0.44 1.87 -5.50
C LEU A 24 0.66 1.00 -4.92
N GLU A 25 0.28 -0.08 -4.24
CA GLU A 25 1.21 -1.07 -3.69
C GLU A 25 1.03 -2.41 -4.42
N PHE A 26 2.12 -2.90 -5.01
CA PHE A 26 2.14 -4.17 -5.73
C PHE A 26 2.77 -5.25 -4.85
N HIS A 27 2.17 -6.45 -4.83
CA HIS A 27 2.65 -7.58 -4.04
C HIS A 27 2.93 -8.79 -4.93
N GLY A 28 3.79 -9.70 -4.47
CA GLY A 28 4.10 -10.94 -5.19
C GLY A 28 5.06 -10.77 -6.37
N VAL A 29 5.64 -9.59 -6.55
CA VAL A 29 6.66 -9.34 -7.56
C VAL A 29 8.03 -9.76 -7.02
N PRO A 30 8.74 -10.70 -7.67
CA PRO A 30 10.09 -11.11 -7.25
C PRO A 30 11.06 -9.94 -7.32
N GLU A 31 12.02 -9.91 -6.39
CA GLU A 31 13.08 -8.89 -6.33
C GLU A 31 14.30 -9.39 -7.11
N THR A 32 14.87 -8.53 -7.96
CA THR A 32 16.11 -8.83 -8.70
C THR A 32 17.17 -7.77 -8.41
N PRO A 33 18.47 -8.13 -8.37
CA PRO A 33 19.53 -7.13 -8.22
C PRO A 33 19.50 -6.15 -9.40
N GLU A 34 19.72 -4.86 -9.11
CA GLU A 34 19.68 -3.74 -10.08
C GLU A 34 18.35 -3.58 -10.84
N GLU A 35 17.22 -3.91 -10.22
CA GLU A 35 15.92 -3.70 -10.85
C GLU A 35 15.60 -2.21 -11.07
N ASN A 36 15.03 -1.90 -12.24
CA ASN A 36 14.39 -0.62 -12.49
C ASN A 36 12.89 -0.74 -12.16
N THR A 37 12.47 -0.09 -11.08
CA THR A 37 11.10 -0.21 -10.59
C THR A 37 10.08 0.47 -11.53
N ASP A 38 10.47 1.53 -12.24
CA ASP A 38 9.62 2.20 -13.22
C ASP A 38 9.30 1.30 -14.42
N GLU A 39 10.30 0.57 -14.91
CA GLU A 39 10.11 -0.37 -16.02
C GLU A 39 9.22 -1.54 -15.62
N LEU A 40 9.42 -2.04 -14.39
CA LEU A 40 8.59 -3.09 -13.83
C LEU A 40 7.12 -2.65 -13.69
N LEU A 41 6.87 -1.40 -13.29
CA LEU A 41 5.51 -0.85 -13.25
C LEU A 41 4.85 -0.81 -14.63
N LYS A 42 5.60 -0.42 -15.67
CA LYS A 42 5.08 -0.44 -17.05
C LYS A 42 4.72 -1.85 -17.51
N GLN A 43 5.59 -2.83 -17.23
CA GLN A 43 5.31 -4.23 -17.54
C GLN A 43 4.05 -4.73 -16.83
N ILE A 44 3.84 -4.35 -15.57
CA ILE A 44 2.62 -4.70 -14.83
C ILE A 44 1.40 -3.99 -15.43
N GLY A 45 1.52 -2.71 -15.82
CA GLY A 45 0.48 -1.97 -16.51
C GLY A 45 0.05 -2.65 -17.81
N ASP A 46 1.03 -3.04 -18.64
CA ASP A 46 0.81 -3.75 -19.90
C ASP A 46 0.05 -5.07 -19.69
N LEU A 47 0.41 -5.84 -18.65
CA LEU A 47 -0.29 -7.07 -18.27
C LEU A 47 -1.76 -6.83 -17.87
N MET A 48 -2.04 -5.65 -17.31
CA MET A 48 -3.40 -5.23 -16.92
C MET A 48 -4.14 -4.50 -18.05
N ALA A 49 -3.55 -4.39 -19.25
CA ALA A 49 -4.05 -3.60 -20.36
C ALA A 49 -4.26 -2.10 -20.02
N VAL A 50 -3.38 -1.56 -19.17
CA VAL A 50 -3.34 -0.14 -18.78
C VAL A 50 -2.04 0.47 -19.28
N GLU A 51 -2.14 1.48 -20.16
CA GLU A 51 -0.98 2.23 -20.61
C GLU A 51 -0.45 3.11 -19.47
N VAL A 52 0.77 2.85 -19.00
CA VAL A 52 1.45 3.64 -17.96
C VAL A 52 2.64 4.36 -18.56
N LYS A 53 2.65 5.70 -18.50
CA LYS A 53 3.77 6.52 -18.97
C LYS A 53 4.68 6.87 -17.81
N THR A 54 5.94 7.19 -18.12
CA THR A 54 6.90 7.65 -17.09
C THR A 54 6.44 8.94 -16.42
N SER A 55 5.71 9.80 -17.13
CA SER A 55 5.13 11.03 -16.59
C SER A 55 4.01 10.78 -15.57
N ASP A 56 3.40 9.59 -15.58
CA ASP A 56 2.36 9.21 -14.62
C ASP A 56 2.96 8.69 -13.30
N ILE A 57 4.25 8.34 -13.30
CA ILE A 57 4.97 7.82 -12.13
C ILE A 57 5.69 8.98 -11.45
N SER A 58 5.21 9.35 -10.26
CA SER A 58 5.88 10.36 -9.44
C SER A 58 7.10 9.80 -8.70
N THR A 59 6.97 8.60 -8.13
CA THR A 59 8.04 7.91 -7.40
C THR A 59 7.73 6.42 -7.35
N SER A 60 8.69 5.59 -7.72
CA SER A 60 8.61 4.13 -7.56
C SER A 60 9.80 3.60 -6.76
N HIS A 61 9.52 2.73 -5.81
CA HIS A 61 10.53 2.10 -4.96
C HIS A 61 9.97 0.85 -4.29
N ARG A 62 10.87 -0.03 -3.84
CA ARG A 62 10.52 -1.15 -2.97
C ARG A 62 10.25 -0.65 -1.56
N LEU A 63 9.22 -1.20 -0.92
CA LEU A 63 8.97 -0.94 0.50
C LEU A 63 10.00 -1.69 1.38
N PRO A 64 10.47 -1.07 2.47
CA PRO A 64 11.40 -1.71 3.38
C PRO A 64 10.75 -2.93 4.06
N ARG A 65 11.57 -3.98 4.26
CA ARG A 65 11.14 -5.27 4.80
C ARG A 65 10.42 -5.17 6.15
N SER A 66 10.82 -4.21 6.99
CA SER A 66 10.19 -3.96 8.30
C SER A 66 8.75 -3.47 8.22
N ILE A 67 8.37 -2.76 7.15
CA ILE A 67 6.97 -2.35 6.91
C ILE A 67 6.19 -3.53 6.36
N ARG A 68 6.81 -4.32 5.47
CA ARG A 68 6.23 -5.54 4.90
C ARG A 68 5.82 -6.54 5.99
N ASP A 69 6.70 -6.79 6.96
CA ASP A 69 6.45 -7.76 8.03
C ASP A 69 5.25 -7.35 8.91
N LYS A 70 5.10 -6.04 9.22
CA LYS A 70 3.95 -5.51 9.97
C LYS A 70 2.60 -5.66 9.24
N LEU A 71 2.59 -5.56 7.91
CA LEU A 71 1.39 -5.72 7.08
C LEU A 71 0.88 -7.17 7.08
N TYR A 72 1.79 -8.14 6.98
CA TYR A 72 1.40 -9.56 7.06
C TYR A 72 0.90 -9.96 8.45
N GLU A 73 1.53 -9.43 9.51
CA GLU A 73 1.09 -9.62 10.90
C GLU A 73 -0.35 -9.12 11.14
N SER A 74 -0.70 -7.98 10.55
CA SER A 74 -2.03 -7.37 10.68
C SER A 74 -3.11 -8.07 9.85
N LYS A 75 -2.78 -8.64 8.68
CA LYS A 75 -3.70 -9.52 7.93
C LYS A 75 -3.95 -10.86 8.64
N GLY A 76 -2.97 -11.37 9.40
CA GLY A 76 -3.15 -12.55 10.26
C GLY A 76 -4.22 -12.36 11.35
N LYS A 77 -4.42 -11.12 11.84
CA LYS A 77 -5.41 -10.78 12.86
C LYS A 77 -6.86 -10.72 12.36
N LEU A 78 -7.08 -10.49 11.07
CA LEU A 78 -8.43 -10.37 10.49
C LEU A 78 -9.14 -11.72 10.29
N LYS A 79 -8.41 -12.85 10.29
CA LYS A 79 -8.99 -14.20 10.10
C LYS A 79 -9.74 -14.74 11.33
N ASN A 80 -9.65 -14.09 12.49
CA ASN A 80 -10.23 -14.62 13.74
C ASN A 80 -11.56 -13.96 14.14
N ARG A 81 -12.13 -13.09 13.31
CA ARG A 81 -13.54 -12.68 13.48
C ARG A 81 -14.39 -13.67 12.71
N SER A 82 -14.71 -14.79 13.34
CA SER A 82 -15.75 -15.70 12.89
C SER A 82 -17.02 -14.89 12.65
N SER A 83 -17.37 -14.68 11.39
CA SER A 83 -18.69 -14.25 10.94
C SER A 83 -19.66 -15.39 11.18
N SER A 84 -20.02 -15.61 12.44
CA SER A 84 -21.21 -16.35 12.81
C SER A 84 -22.37 -15.38 12.73
N ASP A 85 -22.87 -15.10 11.52
CA ASP A 85 -24.27 -14.69 11.40
C ASP A 85 -24.84 -14.71 9.98
N HIS A 86 -26.08 -15.20 9.93
CA HIS A 86 -27.09 -15.22 8.86
C HIS A 86 -26.99 -16.30 7.76
N GLY A 87 -27.69 -17.40 8.06
CA GLY A 87 -28.19 -18.35 7.07
C GLY A 87 -29.21 -17.71 6.13
N PHE A 88 -29.19 -18.19 4.88
CA PHE A 88 -30.22 -17.93 3.88
C PHE A 88 -31.44 -18.83 4.16
N ALA A 89 -32.58 -18.22 4.41
CA ALA A 89 -33.92 -18.71 4.08
C ALA A 89 -34.82 -17.50 3.82
#